data_AF-A0A7D8YKS7-F1
#
_entry.id   AF-A0A7D8YKS7-F1
#
_cell.length_a   1.000
_cell.length_b   1.000
_cell.length_c   1.000
_cell.angle_alpha   90.00
_cell.angle_beta   90.00
_cell.angle_gamma   90.00
#
_symmetry.space_group_name_H-M   'P 1'
#
loop_
_entity.id
_entity.type
_entity.pdbx_description
1 polymer ?
#
loop_
_entity_poly.entity_id
_entity_poly.type
_entity_poly.pdbx_seq_one_letter_code
_entity_poly.pdbx_strand_id
1 'polypeptide(L)'
;MVQFSTILSLVATAISLVSAAPAAAPEPTAAPELAKRATCTFSGSTGASAVSVSKAACATIVLSSVVVPAGETLDLTDLTSGTHVTFEGTTTFGYEEWSGPLVSVSGTSITVTGASGSVIDGDGSRWWDGEGSNGGVTKPKFFYAHSLTTSTITGLSFKDSPVQLMSINDATTLTVSGLTFDNSAGDSEGHNTDAFDVGSSTG
;
A
#
# COMPACT_ATOMS: atom_id res chain seq x y z
N MET A 1 -48.41 63.93 69.28
CA MET A 1 -48.30 64.12 67.82
C MET A 1 -46.83 63.91 67.49
N VAL A 2 -46.53 62.82 66.78
CA VAL A 2 -45.22 62.15 66.77
C VAL A 2 -44.31 62.75 65.69
N GLN A 3 -43.07 63.06 66.05
CA GLN A 3 -42.05 63.65 65.18
C GLN A 3 -41.21 62.51 64.56
N PHE A 4 -41.29 62.32 63.25
CA PHE A 4 -40.53 61.28 62.54
C PHE A 4 -39.27 61.86 61.90
N SER A 5 -38.13 61.34 62.35
CA SER A 5 -36.79 61.61 61.81
C SER A 5 -36.51 60.66 60.64
N THR A 6 -36.11 61.18 59.49
CA THR A 6 -35.77 60.39 58.29
C THR A 6 -34.26 60.30 58.13
N ILE A 7 -33.73 59.08 58.22
CA ILE A 7 -32.33 58.74 57.96
C ILE A 7 -32.21 58.27 56.50
N LEU A 8 -31.37 58.95 55.72
CA LEU A 8 -31.08 58.63 54.32
C LEU A 8 -29.90 57.65 54.26
N SER A 9 -30.17 56.37 53.95
CA SER A 9 -29.13 55.35 53.74
C SER A 9 -28.64 55.36 52.29
N LEU A 10 -27.34 55.62 52.10
CA LEU A 10 -26.66 55.59 50.80
C LEU A 10 -26.20 54.16 50.51
N VAL A 11 -26.80 53.50 49.52
CA VAL A 11 -26.38 52.17 49.03
C VAL A 11 -25.35 52.36 47.92
N ALA A 12 -24.11 51.94 48.13
CA ALA A 12 -23.06 51.92 47.12
C ALA A 12 -23.14 50.62 46.29
N THR A 13 -23.49 50.73 45.02
CA THR A 13 -23.49 49.61 44.06
C THR A 13 -22.09 49.42 43.47
N ALA A 14 -21.50 48.25 43.69
CA ALA A 14 -20.23 47.85 43.09
C ALA A 14 -20.47 47.43 41.62
N ILE A 15 -19.87 48.16 40.68
CA ILE A 15 -19.89 47.84 39.24
C ILE A 15 -18.75 46.83 38.98
N SER A 16 -19.12 45.61 38.59
CA SER A 16 -18.16 44.58 38.16
C SER A 16 -17.80 44.80 36.69
N LEU A 17 -16.53 45.08 36.40
CA LEU A 17 -16.00 45.18 35.04
C LEU A 17 -15.75 43.76 34.51
N VAL A 18 -16.57 43.33 33.54
CA VAL A 18 -16.31 42.10 32.77
C VAL A 18 -15.27 42.42 31.70
N SER A 19 -14.07 41.85 31.83
CA SER A 19 -13.04 41.90 30.79
C SER A 19 -13.38 40.90 29.69
N ALA A 20 -13.82 41.38 28.53
CA ALA A 20 -14.00 40.55 27.34
C ALA A 20 -12.63 40.31 26.69
N ALA A 21 -12.07 39.11 26.87
CA ALA A 21 -10.89 38.70 26.13
C ALA A 21 -11.26 38.50 24.64
N PRO A 22 -10.47 39.01 23.69
CA PRO A 22 -10.73 38.80 22.27
C PRO A 22 -10.64 37.31 21.93
N ALA A 23 -11.67 36.79 21.26
CA ALA A 23 -11.69 35.43 20.76
C ALA A 23 -10.52 35.24 19.77
N ALA A 24 -9.75 34.15 19.94
CA ALA A 24 -8.69 33.78 19.01
C ALA A 24 -9.28 33.60 17.60
N ALA A 25 -8.65 34.21 16.60
CA ALA A 25 -9.03 34.01 15.21
C ALA A 25 -8.83 32.54 14.83
N PRO A 26 -9.74 31.92 14.06
CA PRO A 26 -9.57 30.55 13.61
C PRO A 26 -8.29 30.45 12.77
N GLU A 27 -7.46 29.44 13.08
CA GLU A 27 -6.26 29.15 12.31
C GLU A 27 -6.63 28.80 10.86
N PRO A 28 -5.86 29.25 9.86
CA PRO A 28 -6.11 28.92 8.47
C PRO A 28 -6.04 27.40 8.28
N THR A 29 -7.17 26.78 7.96
CA THR A 29 -7.23 25.37 7.58
C THR A 29 -6.42 25.17 6.30
N ALA A 30 -5.50 24.21 6.31
CA ALA A 30 -4.71 23.87 5.12
C ALA A 30 -5.65 23.60 3.94
N ALA A 31 -5.31 24.16 2.78
CA ALA A 31 -6.09 23.91 1.56
C ALA A 31 -6.12 22.39 1.29
N PRO A 32 -7.27 21.84 0.87
CA PRO A 32 -7.35 20.43 0.50
C PRO A 32 -6.33 20.14 -0.59
N GLU A 33 -5.49 19.12 -0.38
CA GLU A 33 -4.49 18.71 -1.35
C GLU A 33 -5.22 18.31 -2.64
N LEU A 34 -4.88 18.98 -3.74
CA LEU A 34 -5.54 18.74 -5.02
C LEU A 34 -5.01 17.41 -5.57
N ALA A 35 -5.79 16.34 -5.37
CA ALA A 35 -5.41 14.99 -5.78
C ALA A 35 -4.93 14.99 -7.24
N LYS A 36 -3.72 14.48 -7.44
CA LYS A 36 -3.12 14.29 -8.77
C LYS A 36 -4.07 13.39 -9.57
N ARG A 37 -4.35 13.74 -10.83
CA ARG A 37 -5.33 13.02 -11.68
C ARG A 37 -4.69 12.18 -12.78
N ALA A 38 -3.37 12.11 -12.81
CA ALA A 38 -2.65 11.44 -13.89
C ALA A 38 -2.82 9.91 -13.79
N THR A 39 -3.36 9.31 -14.86
CA THR A 39 -3.32 7.88 -15.09
C THR A 39 -2.16 7.57 -16.02
N CYS A 40 -1.34 6.59 -15.63
CA CYS A 40 -0.19 6.14 -16.39
C CYS A 40 -0.35 4.65 -16.71
N THR A 41 -0.13 4.26 -17.95
CA THR A 41 -0.14 2.85 -18.37
C THR A 41 1.27 2.45 -18.78
N PHE A 42 1.76 1.36 -18.20
CA PHE A 42 3.05 0.75 -18.50
C PHE A 42 2.84 -0.69 -18.97
N SER A 43 3.53 -1.09 -20.03
CA SER A 43 3.25 -2.37 -20.70
C SER A 43 4.48 -3.01 -21.32
N GLY A 44 4.41 -4.33 -21.55
CA GLY A 44 5.42 -5.08 -22.29
C GLY A 44 6.79 -5.08 -21.59
N SER A 45 7.85 -5.26 -22.38
CA SER A 45 9.23 -5.44 -21.90
C SER A 45 9.86 -4.18 -21.31
N THR A 46 9.30 -3.00 -21.56
CA THR A 46 9.77 -1.74 -20.98
C THR A 46 8.90 -1.27 -19.82
N GLY A 47 7.84 -2.01 -19.48
CA GLY A 47 6.86 -1.59 -18.47
C GLY A 47 7.49 -1.44 -17.09
N ALA A 48 8.29 -2.42 -16.68
CA ALA A 48 8.94 -2.45 -15.36
C ALA A 48 9.92 -1.26 -15.17
N SER A 49 10.76 -0.98 -16.16
CA SER A 49 11.70 0.14 -16.11
C SER A 49 11.03 1.50 -16.24
N ALA A 50 9.93 1.61 -16.99
CA ALA A 50 9.20 2.86 -17.13
C ALA A 50 8.43 3.24 -15.85
N VAL A 51 7.81 2.26 -15.17
CA VAL A 51 7.08 2.52 -13.93
C VAL A 51 8.01 2.91 -12.78
N SER A 52 9.17 2.27 -12.65
CA SER A 52 10.12 2.59 -11.56
C SER A 52 10.58 4.06 -11.60
N VAL A 53 10.72 4.63 -12.81
CA VAL A 53 11.09 6.04 -13.02
C VAL A 53 9.90 6.99 -12.85
N SER A 54 8.69 6.55 -13.21
CA SER A 54 7.54 7.45 -13.38
C SER A 54 6.48 7.33 -12.30
N LYS A 55 6.56 6.34 -11.39
CA LYS A 55 5.51 6.02 -10.40
C LYS A 55 5.07 7.21 -9.54
N ALA A 56 6.00 8.07 -9.11
CA ALA A 56 5.68 9.27 -8.33
C ALA A 56 4.87 10.32 -9.12
N ALA A 57 4.86 10.24 -10.45
CA ALA A 57 4.09 11.13 -11.32
C ALA A 57 2.61 10.71 -11.45
N CYS A 58 2.24 9.51 -11.01
CA CYS A 58 0.98 8.87 -11.33
C CYS A 58 0.10 8.73 -10.09
N ALA A 59 -1.18 9.09 -10.21
CA ALA A 59 -2.17 8.77 -9.18
C ALA A 59 -2.81 7.40 -9.42
N THR A 60 -2.91 7.02 -10.70
CA THR A 60 -3.32 5.69 -11.11
C THR A 60 -2.24 5.10 -12.01
N ILE A 61 -1.82 3.89 -11.69
CA ILE A 61 -0.82 3.10 -12.42
C ILE A 61 -1.54 1.86 -12.95
N VAL A 62 -1.53 1.67 -14.26
CA VAL A 62 -2.01 0.46 -14.92
C VAL A 62 -0.80 -0.30 -15.47
N LEU A 63 -0.64 -1.54 -15.04
CA LEU A 63 0.42 -2.45 -15.46
C LEU A 63 -0.18 -3.47 -16.41
N SER A 64 -0.02 -3.26 -17.71
CA SER A 64 -0.68 -4.04 -18.75
C SER A 64 0.29 -5.01 -19.42
N SER A 65 0.19 -6.29 -19.07
CA SER A 65 1.05 -7.36 -19.58
C SER A 65 2.55 -7.02 -19.50
N VAL A 66 2.98 -6.60 -18.31
CA VAL A 66 4.38 -6.21 -18.08
C VAL A 66 5.27 -7.46 -18.09
N VAL A 67 6.39 -7.38 -18.80
CA VAL A 67 7.43 -8.39 -18.76
C VAL A 67 8.59 -7.81 -17.96
N VAL A 68 8.79 -8.32 -16.76
CA VAL A 68 9.87 -7.91 -15.86
C VAL A 68 11.15 -8.62 -16.31
N PRO A 69 12.27 -7.89 -16.52
CA PRO A 69 13.55 -8.51 -16.87
C PRO A 69 14.02 -9.55 -15.84
N ALA A 70 14.91 -10.44 -16.26
CA ALA A 70 15.54 -11.40 -15.36
C ALA A 70 16.35 -10.67 -14.28
N GLY A 71 16.28 -11.15 -13.04
CA GLY A 71 17.02 -10.57 -11.91
C GLY A 71 16.52 -9.21 -11.42
N GLU A 72 15.41 -8.70 -11.96
CA GLU A 72 14.88 -7.40 -11.61
C GLU A 72 13.56 -7.50 -10.83
N THR A 73 13.34 -6.51 -9.96
CA THR A 73 12.07 -6.32 -9.25
C THR A 73 11.17 -5.40 -10.06
N LEU A 74 9.89 -5.75 -10.18
CA LEU A 74 8.84 -4.78 -10.48
C LEU A 74 8.66 -3.86 -9.27
N ASP A 75 9.38 -2.74 -9.30
CA ASP A 75 9.51 -1.84 -8.15
C ASP A 75 8.37 -0.80 -8.08
N LEU A 76 7.39 -1.10 -7.23
CA LEU A 76 6.28 -0.21 -6.84
C LEU A 76 6.43 0.24 -5.38
N THR A 77 7.65 0.36 -4.88
CA THR A 77 7.92 0.97 -3.57
C THR A 77 7.79 2.50 -3.62
N ASP A 78 7.61 3.12 -2.46
CA ASP A 78 7.56 4.57 -2.26
C ASP A 78 6.50 5.25 -3.14
N LEU A 79 5.35 4.60 -3.30
CA LEU A 79 4.24 5.19 -4.03
C LEU A 79 3.72 6.43 -3.31
N THR A 80 3.33 7.42 -4.10
CA THR A 80 2.67 8.62 -3.58
C THR A 80 1.38 8.21 -2.86
N SER A 81 1.11 8.84 -1.71
CA SER A 81 -0.07 8.49 -0.91
C SER A 81 -1.35 8.53 -1.74
N GLY A 82 -2.21 7.52 -1.59
CA GLY A 82 -3.46 7.43 -2.36
C GLY A 82 -3.31 6.81 -3.76
N THR A 83 -2.12 6.34 -4.16
CA THR A 83 -1.93 5.75 -5.49
C THR A 83 -2.74 4.47 -5.66
N HIS A 84 -3.37 4.34 -6.83
CA HIS A 84 -4.09 3.14 -7.24
C HIS A 84 -3.27 2.38 -8.30
N VAL A 85 -2.99 1.10 -8.06
CA VAL A 85 -2.30 0.22 -8.99
C VAL A 85 -3.27 -0.85 -9.49
N THR A 86 -3.33 -1.06 -10.80
CA THR A 86 -4.15 -2.11 -11.43
C THR A 86 -3.26 -2.98 -12.30
N PHE A 87 -3.27 -4.30 -12.06
CA PHE A 87 -2.67 -5.29 -12.94
C PHE A 87 -3.66 -5.72 -14.02
N GLU A 88 -3.22 -5.71 -15.28
CA GLU A 88 -3.99 -6.12 -16.44
C GLU A 88 -3.21 -7.14 -17.28
N GLY A 89 -3.94 -8.07 -17.92
CA GLY A 89 -3.32 -9.14 -18.71
C GLY A 89 -2.40 -10.03 -17.87
N THR A 90 -1.33 -10.53 -18.49
CA THR A 90 -0.38 -11.44 -17.82
C THR A 90 0.93 -10.74 -17.54
N THR A 91 1.27 -10.55 -16.26
CA THR A 91 2.61 -10.10 -15.84
C THR A 91 3.52 -11.31 -15.70
N THR A 92 4.72 -11.25 -16.28
CA THR A 92 5.69 -12.36 -16.30
C THR A 92 7.10 -11.89 -15.93
N PHE A 93 7.97 -12.81 -15.54
CA PHE A 93 9.32 -12.51 -15.07
C PHE A 93 10.38 -13.30 -15.85
N GLY A 94 11.51 -12.65 -16.18
CA GLY A 94 12.68 -13.33 -16.70
C GLY A 94 13.29 -14.31 -15.68
N TYR A 95 13.98 -15.33 -16.18
CA TYR A 95 14.61 -16.35 -15.33
C TYR A 95 16.01 -15.93 -14.88
N GLU A 96 16.24 -15.98 -13.57
CA GLU A 96 17.55 -15.83 -12.94
C GLU A 96 17.53 -16.56 -11.59
N GLU A 97 18.66 -17.10 -11.15
CA GLU A 97 18.81 -17.67 -9.80
C GLU A 97 19.21 -16.57 -8.80
N TRP A 98 18.21 -15.93 -8.18
CA TRP A 98 18.40 -14.81 -7.25
C TRP A 98 17.31 -14.82 -6.18
N SER A 99 17.49 -14.04 -5.12
CA SER A 99 16.61 -14.10 -3.94
C SER A 99 15.33 -13.28 -4.05
N GLY A 100 15.15 -12.49 -5.12
CA GLY A 100 13.99 -11.62 -5.30
C GLY A 100 14.02 -10.35 -4.43
N PRO A 101 12.87 -9.67 -4.27
CA PRO A 101 11.53 -10.10 -4.69
C PRO A 101 11.24 -9.83 -6.18
N LEU A 102 10.30 -10.59 -6.75
CA LEU A 102 9.79 -10.35 -8.11
C LEU A 102 8.95 -9.05 -8.19
N VAL A 103 8.13 -8.77 -7.18
CA VAL A 103 7.30 -7.56 -7.05
C VAL A 103 7.47 -6.98 -5.65
N SER A 104 7.62 -5.65 -5.53
CA SER A 104 7.64 -4.97 -4.23
C SER A 104 6.75 -3.75 -4.24
N VAL A 105 5.90 -3.60 -3.23
CA VAL A 105 4.95 -2.49 -3.08
C VAL A 105 5.05 -1.91 -1.67
N SER A 106 5.15 -0.59 -1.58
CA SER A 106 5.10 0.15 -0.30
C SER A 106 4.44 1.52 -0.45
N GLY A 107 3.99 2.09 0.66
CA GLY A 107 3.37 3.42 0.70
C GLY A 107 2.16 3.50 1.64
N THR A 108 1.47 4.63 1.59
CA THR A 108 0.30 4.93 2.44
C THR A 108 -0.96 5.10 1.60
N SER A 109 -2.10 4.58 2.07
CA SER A 109 -3.37 4.68 1.33
C SER A 109 -3.29 4.10 -0.08
N ILE A 110 -2.49 3.04 -0.26
CA ILE A 110 -2.30 2.40 -1.55
C ILE A 110 -3.42 1.40 -1.80
N THR A 111 -3.93 1.38 -3.03
CA THR A 111 -4.90 0.38 -3.48
C THR A 111 -4.31 -0.41 -4.62
N VAL A 112 -4.14 -1.71 -4.46
CA VAL A 112 -3.64 -2.63 -5.51
C VAL A 112 -4.77 -3.57 -5.91
N THR A 113 -5.03 -3.66 -7.21
CA THR A 113 -6.13 -4.47 -7.76
C THR A 113 -5.71 -5.28 -8.97
N GLY A 114 -6.41 -6.39 -9.22
CA GLY A 114 -6.32 -7.16 -10.46
C GLY A 114 -7.55 -6.93 -11.33
N ALA A 115 -7.36 -6.60 -12.60
CA ALA A 115 -8.45 -6.57 -13.57
C ALA A 115 -8.97 -7.99 -13.85
N SER A 116 -10.19 -8.10 -14.38
CA SER A 116 -10.76 -9.41 -14.73
C SER A 116 -9.86 -10.17 -15.71
N GLY A 117 -9.55 -11.42 -15.37
CA GLY A 117 -8.65 -12.27 -16.18
C GLY A 117 -7.17 -11.91 -16.09
N SER A 118 -6.77 -10.94 -15.25
CA SER A 118 -5.36 -10.67 -15.00
C SER A 118 -4.70 -11.80 -14.21
N VAL A 119 -3.44 -12.08 -14.51
CA VAL A 119 -2.62 -13.09 -13.83
C VAL A 119 -1.21 -12.53 -13.65
N ILE A 120 -0.65 -12.72 -12.46
CA ILE A 120 0.77 -12.49 -12.19
C ILE A 120 1.41 -13.88 -12.14
N ASP A 121 2.07 -14.26 -13.23
CA ASP A 121 2.59 -15.60 -13.47
C ASP A 121 4.10 -15.65 -13.22
N GLY A 122 4.50 -16.36 -12.18
CA GLY A 122 5.91 -16.54 -11.82
C GLY A 122 6.63 -17.54 -12.73
N ASP A 123 5.90 -18.43 -13.42
CA ASP A 123 6.44 -19.59 -14.12
C ASP A 123 7.51 -20.30 -13.26
N GLY A 124 7.12 -20.62 -12.02
CA GLY A 124 7.97 -21.14 -10.94
C GLY A 124 8.62 -22.49 -11.26
N SER A 125 8.04 -23.23 -12.20
CA SER A 125 8.58 -24.51 -12.71
C SER A 125 10.03 -24.43 -13.18
N ARG A 126 10.48 -23.24 -13.59
CA ARG A 126 11.88 -22.99 -13.98
C ARG A 126 12.86 -23.08 -12.81
N TRP A 127 12.40 -22.95 -11.57
CA TRP A 127 13.20 -23.02 -10.35
C TRP A 127 12.92 -24.24 -9.49
N TRP A 128 11.73 -24.84 -9.59
CA TRP A 128 11.35 -25.95 -8.71
C TRP A 128 12.28 -27.16 -8.89
N ASP A 129 12.88 -27.57 -7.78
CA ASP A 129 13.88 -28.64 -7.68
C ASP A 129 13.62 -29.56 -6.47
N GLY A 130 12.43 -29.48 -5.88
CA GLY A 130 12.04 -30.23 -4.68
C GLY A 130 12.63 -29.70 -3.37
N GLU A 131 13.59 -28.76 -3.41
CA GLU A 131 14.29 -28.27 -2.21
C GLU A 131 13.77 -26.92 -1.70
N GLY A 132 13.04 -26.17 -2.52
CA GLY A 132 12.42 -24.90 -2.12
C GLY A 132 13.45 -23.89 -1.61
N SER A 133 13.21 -23.29 -0.45
CA SER A 133 14.18 -22.40 0.21
C SER A 133 15.17 -23.11 1.15
N ASN A 134 15.14 -24.45 1.22
CA ASN A 134 16.04 -25.22 2.09
C ASN A 134 17.37 -25.61 1.42
N GLY A 135 17.47 -25.47 0.09
CA GLY A 135 18.62 -25.87 -0.70
C GLY A 135 18.41 -25.65 -2.20
N GLY A 136 19.25 -26.31 -3.02
CA GLY A 136 19.15 -26.30 -4.47
C GLY A 136 19.54 -24.96 -5.12
N VAL A 137 18.85 -24.61 -6.21
CA VAL A 137 19.04 -23.31 -6.88
C VAL A 137 18.52 -22.17 -6.01
N THR A 138 19.08 -20.97 -6.16
CA THR A 138 18.52 -19.78 -5.49
C THR A 138 17.24 -19.36 -6.20
N LYS A 139 16.17 -19.13 -5.44
CA LYS A 139 14.83 -18.92 -5.97
C LYS A 139 14.24 -17.60 -5.44
N PRO A 140 13.65 -16.76 -6.30
CA PRO A 140 13.22 -15.45 -5.86
C PRO A 140 11.92 -15.53 -5.06
N LYS A 141 11.85 -14.78 -3.96
CA LYS A 141 10.58 -14.49 -3.28
C LYS A 141 9.65 -13.74 -4.24
N PHE A 142 8.34 -13.91 -4.11
CA PHE A 142 7.43 -13.36 -5.12
C PHE A 142 7.02 -11.90 -4.83
N PHE A 143 6.20 -11.65 -3.83
CA PHE A 143 5.51 -10.38 -3.62
C PHE A 143 5.80 -9.82 -2.23
N TYR A 144 6.49 -8.69 -2.17
CA TYR A 144 6.70 -7.96 -0.92
C TYR A 144 5.63 -6.88 -0.76
N ALA A 145 4.73 -7.10 0.19
CA ALA A 145 3.76 -6.13 0.69
C ALA A 145 4.31 -5.49 1.96
N HIS A 146 5.43 -4.78 1.81
CA HIS A 146 6.21 -4.25 2.92
C HIS A 146 5.93 -2.77 3.16
N SER A 147 5.92 -2.33 4.41
CA SER A 147 5.74 -0.91 4.77
C SER A 147 4.47 -0.28 4.16
N LEU A 148 3.40 -1.07 4.04
CA LEU A 148 2.09 -0.59 3.60
C LEU A 148 1.28 -0.10 4.79
N THR A 149 0.82 1.14 4.74
CA THR A 149 0.02 1.77 5.80
C THR A 149 -1.38 2.11 5.30
N THR A 150 -2.43 1.67 6.01
CA THR A 150 -3.85 1.93 5.66
C THR A 150 -4.12 1.63 4.19
N SER A 151 -3.74 0.43 3.73
CA SER A 151 -3.71 0.09 2.30
C SER A 151 -4.53 -1.17 2.02
N THR A 152 -4.81 -1.42 0.73
CA THR A 152 -5.58 -2.58 0.30
C THR A 152 -4.92 -3.28 -0.88
N ILE A 153 -4.93 -4.61 -0.85
CA ILE A 153 -4.55 -5.49 -1.97
C ILE A 153 -5.73 -6.42 -2.22
N THR A 154 -6.36 -6.31 -3.38
CA THR A 154 -7.60 -7.05 -3.65
C THR A 154 -7.65 -7.66 -5.04
N GLY A 155 -8.24 -8.85 -5.17
CA GLY A 155 -8.55 -9.41 -6.49
C GLY A 155 -7.35 -9.79 -7.37
N LEU A 156 -6.14 -9.90 -6.82
CA LEU A 156 -4.99 -10.38 -7.60
C LEU A 156 -5.07 -11.90 -7.78
N SER A 157 -4.71 -12.37 -8.97
CA SER A 157 -4.50 -13.78 -9.26
C SER A 157 -3.02 -14.05 -9.46
N PHE A 158 -2.46 -14.93 -8.65
CA PHE A 158 -1.08 -15.38 -8.72
C PHE A 158 -1.02 -16.81 -9.24
N LYS A 159 0.01 -17.10 -10.01
CA LYS A 159 0.28 -18.42 -10.55
C LYS A 159 1.74 -18.80 -10.44
N ASP A 160 2.00 -20.05 -10.08
CA ASP A 160 3.30 -20.73 -10.15
C ASP A 160 4.44 -19.89 -9.52
N SER A 161 4.37 -19.66 -8.21
CA SER A 161 5.42 -18.94 -7.50
C SER A 161 6.71 -19.79 -7.38
N PRO A 162 7.91 -19.20 -7.56
CA PRO A 162 9.15 -19.96 -7.39
C PRO A 162 9.34 -20.52 -5.97
N VAL A 163 8.95 -19.75 -4.96
CA VAL A 163 8.92 -20.13 -3.53
C VAL A 163 7.72 -19.44 -2.87
N GLN A 164 7.87 -18.78 -1.72
CA GLN A 164 6.82 -18.06 -1.01
C GLN A 164 6.22 -16.94 -1.86
N LEU A 165 4.89 -16.83 -1.79
CA LEU A 165 4.11 -15.85 -2.50
C LEU A 165 4.19 -14.47 -1.82
N MET A 166 3.41 -14.23 -0.76
CA MET A 166 3.25 -12.89 -0.22
C MET A 166 3.94 -12.75 1.13
N SER A 167 5.02 -11.98 1.16
CA SER A 167 5.63 -11.53 2.41
C SER A 167 4.98 -10.21 2.82
N ILE A 168 4.27 -10.23 3.94
CA ILE A 168 3.67 -9.06 4.59
C ILE A 168 4.55 -8.70 5.78
N ASN A 169 5.22 -7.56 5.71
CA ASN A 169 6.16 -7.13 6.74
C ASN A 169 6.09 -5.63 6.98
N ASP A 170 6.29 -5.21 8.23
CA ASP A 170 6.18 -3.81 8.65
C ASP A 170 4.91 -3.10 8.14
N ALA A 171 3.82 -3.85 7.98
CA ALA A 171 2.55 -3.32 7.48
C ALA A 171 1.67 -2.87 8.65
N THR A 172 0.92 -1.78 8.46
CA THR A 172 -0.02 -1.24 9.44
C THR A 172 -1.39 -1.05 8.80
N THR A 173 -2.40 -1.80 9.26
CA THR A 173 -3.77 -1.74 8.70
C THR A 173 -3.77 -2.02 7.19
N LEU A 174 -3.29 -3.19 6.80
CA LEU A 174 -3.32 -3.70 5.42
C LEU A 174 -4.48 -4.69 5.28
N THR A 175 -5.40 -4.43 4.35
CA THR A 175 -6.43 -5.41 3.97
C THR A 175 -5.98 -6.18 2.74
N VAL A 176 -5.85 -7.51 2.86
CA VAL A 176 -5.59 -8.40 1.73
C VAL A 176 -6.83 -9.29 1.54
N SER A 177 -7.47 -9.26 0.38
CA SER A 177 -8.72 -10.01 0.17
C SER A 177 -8.99 -10.40 -1.28
N GLY A 178 -9.81 -11.45 -1.47
CA GLY A 178 -10.24 -11.88 -2.80
C GLY A 178 -9.09 -12.31 -3.72
N LEU A 179 -7.98 -12.77 -3.15
CA LEU A 179 -6.85 -13.27 -3.93
C LEU A 179 -7.10 -14.69 -4.43
N THR A 180 -6.56 -15.00 -5.59
CA THR A 180 -6.41 -16.38 -6.08
C THR A 180 -4.92 -16.70 -6.13
N PHE A 181 -4.53 -17.86 -5.62
CA PHE A 181 -3.18 -18.37 -5.76
C PHE A 181 -3.27 -19.81 -6.26
N ASP A 182 -2.83 -20.02 -7.49
CA ASP A 182 -2.74 -21.34 -8.09
C ASP A 182 -1.27 -21.75 -8.20
N ASN A 183 -0.88 -22.72 -7.38
CA ASN A 183 0.45 -23.31 -7.41
C ASN A 183 0.38 -24.82 -7.65
N SER A 184 -0.73 -25.31 -8.20
CA SER A 184 -1.01 -26.74 -8.36
C SER A 184 -0.04 -27.46 -9.32
N ALA A 185 0.56 -26.73 -10.26
CA ALA A 185 1.62 -27.28 -11.12
C ALA A 185 2.88 -27.67 -10.31
N GLY A 186 3.04 -27.11 -9.12
CA GLY A 186 4.12 -27.40 -8.18
C GLY A 186 3.87 -28.60 -7.27
N ASP A 187 2.77 -29.34 -7.41
CA ASP A 187 2.42 -30.44 -6.48
C ASP A 187 3.54 -31.49 -6.30
N SER A 188 4.38 -31.71 -7.32
CA SER A 188 5.51 -32.67 -7.25
C SER A 188 6.85 -32.06 -6.84
N GLU A 189 7.16 -30.85 -7.30
CA GLU A 189 8.52 -30.26 -7.21
C GLU A 189 8.55 -28.90 -6.49
N GLY A 190 7.40 -28.25 -6.36
CA GLY A 190 7.25 -26.99 -5.63
C GLY A 190 7.40 -27.23 -4.14
N HIS A 191 8.23 -26.42 -3.48
CA HIS A 191 8.48 -26.54 -2.05
C HIS A 191 8.67 -25.14 -1.43
N ASN A 192 8.22 -24.97 -0.18
CA ASN A 192 8.14 -23.68 0.51
C ASN A 192 7.32 -22.63 -0.25
N THR A 193 6.24 -23.02 -0.92
CA THR A 193 5.38 -22.12 -1.67
C THR A 193 4.26 -21.57 -0.79
N ASP A 194 4.66 -20.99 0.34
CA ASP A 194 3.78 -20.39 1.34
C ASP A 194 2.94 -19.28 0.71
N ALA A 195 1.63 -19.25 1.01
CA ALA A 195 0.75 -18.22 0.45
C ALA A 195 0.99 -16.85 1.11
N PHE A 196 1.04 -16.81 2.45
CA PHE A 196 1.19 -15.58 3.22
C PHE A 196 2.16 -15.78 4.39
N ASP A 197 3.26 -15.04 4.39
CA ASP A 197 4.18 -14.91 5.51
C ASP A 197 3.99 -13.55 6.16
N VAL A 198 3.59 -13.52 7.43
CA VAL A 198 3.33 -12.26 8.16
C VAL A 198 4.35 -12.07 9.27
N GLY A 199 5.05 -10.93 9.25
CA GLY A 199 6.00 -10.52 10.29
C GLY A 199 5.86 -9.03 10.62
N SER A 200 6.23 -8.63 11.82
CA SER A 200 6.32 -7.21 12.25
C SER A 200 5.14 -6.30 11.85
N SER A 201 3.93 -6.85 11.76
CA SER A 201 2.75 -6.14 11.23
C SER A 201 1.66 -6.00 12.29
N THR A 202 0.80 -5.00 12.14
CA THR A 202 -0.27 -4.66 13.10
C THR A 202 -1.50 -4.05 12.40
N GLY A 203 -2.62 -3.99 13.13
CA GLY A 203 -3.82 -3.22 12.73
C GLY A 203 -5.04 -4.03 12.38
#